data_AF-A0A096BCR6-F1
#
_entry.id   AF-A0A096BCR6-F1
#
_cell.length_a   1.000
_cell.length_b   1.000
_cell.length_c   1.000
_cell.angle_alpha   90.00
_cell.angle_beta   90.00
_cell.angle_gamma   90.00
#
_symmetry.space_group_name_H-M   'P 1'
#
loop_
_entity.id
_entity.type
_entity.pdbx_description
1 polymer ?
#
loop_
_entity_poly.entity_id
_entity_poly.type
_entity_poly.pdbx_seq_one_letter_code
_entity_poly.pdbx_strand_id
1 'polypeptide(L)'
;MGKRMTREEFLEAVFSRRYEELKGRELRTVRVRVVGKELSLAQLIGVTDRRVYENLGLHIGTHLGEDHTGQSIGLLHLTPWEATVVAADVAMKSGNVELGFLDRFSGAVILLGSRAEVKSALEHVVEFFRTELGFTVCELTER
;
A
#
# COMPACT_ATOMS: atom_id res chain seq x y z
N MET A 1 -23.67 -17.04 -5.36
CA MET A 1 -23.51 -17.13 -3.90
C MET A 1 -22.91 -18.50 -3.59
N GLY A 2 -21.62 -18.59 -3.23
CA GLY A 2 -20.97 -19.88 -2.97
C GLY A 2 -21.55 -20.56 -1.74
N LYS A 3 -21.84 -21.87 -1.81
CA LYS A 3 -22.30 -22.67 -0.67
C LYS A 3 -21.27 -22.56 0.45
N ARG A 4 -21.71 -22.14 1.64
CA ARG A 4 -20.83 -22.00 2.82
C ARG A 4 -20.41 -23.41 3.27
N MET A 5 -19.12 -23.69 3.22
CA MET A 5 -18.55 -24.98 3.61
C MET A 5 -18.74 -25.21 5.11
N THR A 6 -19.08 -26.44 5.51
CA THR A 6 -19.14 -26.80 6.93
C THR A 6 -17.73 -26.94 7.51
N ARG A 7 -17.60 -26.92 8.84
CA ARG A 7 -16.30 -27.14 9.51
C ARG A 7 -15.70 -28.49 9.16
N GLU A 8 -16.55 -29.51 9.05
CA GLU A 8 -16.16 -30.88 8.72
C GLU A 8 -15.61 -30.93 7.30
N GLU A 9 -16.36 -30.42 6.32
CA GLU A 9 -15.92 -30.31 4.92
C GLU A 9 -14.58 -29.54 4.81
N PHE A 10 -14.40 -28.46 5.56
CA PHE A 10 -13.14 -27.70 5.57
C PHE A 10 -11.96 -28.51 6.10
N LEU A 11 -12.12 -29.20 7.23
CA LEU A 11 -11.05 -30.01 7.82
C LEU A 11 -10.69 -31.18 6.91
N GLU A 12 -11.67 -31.81 6.28
CA GLU A 12 -11.42 -32.86 5.30
C GLU A 12 -10.66 -32.34 4.08
N ALA A 13 -11.01 -31.17 3.57
CA ALA A 13 -10.33 -30.54 2.45
C ALA A 13 -8.88 -30.16 2.77
N VAL A 14 -8.63 -29.54 3.93
CA VAL A 14 -7.29 -29.08 4.33
C VAL A 14 -6.34 -30.23 4.63
N PHE A 15 -6.82 -31.30 5.26
CA PHE A 15 -5.98 -32.41 5.71
C PHE A 15 -6.04 -33.63 4.78
N SER A 16 -6.93 -33.62 3.78
CA SER A 16 -7.17 -34.75 2.87
C SER A 16 -7.43 -36.07 3.62
N ARG A 17 -8.17 -36.00 4.72
CA ARG A 17 -8.53 -37.12 5.61
C ARG A 17 -9.96 -36.95 6.11
N ARG A 18 -10.67 -38.05 6.39
CA ARG A 18 -12.04 -37.99 6.91
C ARG A 18 -12.10 -37.34 8.28
N TYR A 19 -13.16 -36.59 8.56
CA TYR A 19 -13.32 -35.84 9.81
C TYR A 19 -13.21 -36.74 11.06
N GLU A 20 -13.75 -37.96 11.00
CA GLU A 20 -13.67 -38.93 12.09
C GLU A 20 -12.22 -39.34 12.43
N GLU A 21 -11.30 -39.26 11.47
CA GLU A 21 -9.87 -39.54 11.70
C GLU A 21 -9.14 -38.33 12.30
N LEU A 22 -9.73 -37.13 12.18
CA LEU A 22 -9.19 -35.86 12.65
C LEU A 22 -9.73 -35.47 14.04
N LYS A 23 -10.97 -35.90 14.35
CA LYS A 23 -11.68 -35.57 15.59
C LYS A 23 -10.89 -36.05 16.80
N GLY A 24 -10.68 -35.14 17.76
CA GLY A 24 -9.94 -35.44 19.00
C GLY A 24 -8.41 -35.51 18.84
N ARG A 25 -7.86 -35.21 17.65
CA ARG A 25 -6.41 -35.12 17.42
C ARG A 25 -5.94 -33.67 17.43
N GLU A 26 -4.67 -33.48 17.80
CA GLU A 26 -3.97 -32.22 17.57
C GLU A 26 -3.60 -32.12 16.08
N LEU A 27 -4.13 -31.10 15.40
CA LEU A 27 -3.97 -30.92 13.96
C LEU A 27 -2.89 -29.89 13.66
N ARG A 28 -1.89 -30.26 12.86
CA ARG A 28 -0.81 -29.36 12.42
C ARG A 28 -0.93 -29.04 10.94
N THR A 29 -0.98 -27.75 10.61
CA THR A 29 -0.96 -27.27 9.23
C THR A 29 0.32 -26.48 8.95
N VAL A 30 0.81 -26.55 7.71
CA VAL A 30 1.86 -25.66 7.20
C VAL A 30 1.20 -24.69 6.25
N ARG A 31 1.32 -23.39 6.53
CA ARG A 31 0.80 -22.32 5.68
C ARG A 31 1.94 -21.67 4.92
N VAL A 32 1.93 -21.81 3.61
CA VAL A 32 2.78 -21.01 2.73
C VAL A 32 2.11 -19.64 2.56
N ARG A 33 2.81 -18.58 2.99
CA ARG A 33 2.36 -17.21 2.77
C ARG A 33 3.04 -16.66 1.53
N VAL A 34 2.24 -16.08 0.64
CA VAL A 34 2.72 -15.29 -0.49
C VAL A 34 2.20 -13.87 -0.31
N VAL A 35 2.96 -12.88 -0.77
CA VAL A 35 2.53 -11.48 -0.74
C VAL A 35 1.44 -11.27 -1.77
N GLY A 36 0.34 -10.64 -1.33
CA GLY A 36 -0.72 -10.19 -2.23
C GLY A 36 -0.28 -8.98 -3.06
N LYS A 37 -1.08 -8.63 -4.07
CA LYS A 37 -0.95 -7.40 -4.85
C LYS A 37 -2.04 -6.42 -4.44
N GLU A 38 -1.67 -5.46 -3.61
CA GLU A 38 -2.60 -4.50 -3.02
C GLU A 38 -1.98 -3.11 -2.86
N LEU A 39 -2.72 -2.07 -3.24
CA LEU A 39 -2.48 -0.69 -2.86
C LEU A 39 -3.52 -0.36 -1.78
N SER A 40 -3.11 -0.42 -0.51
CA SER A 40 -4.02 -0.42 0.63
C SER A 40 -4.27 0.99 1.20
N LEU A 41 -3.46 1.98 0.81
CA LEU A 41 -3.64 3.38 1.21
C LEU A 41 -3.25 4.29 0.04
N ALA A 42 -4.12 5.25 -0.27
CA ALA A 42 -3.84 6.40 -1.11
C ALA A 42 -4.49 7.62 -0.45
N GLN A 43 -3.68 8.45 0.21
CA GLN A 43 -4.15 9.59 0.99
C GLN A 43 -3.49 10.87 0.51
N LEU A 44 -4.31 11.87 0.17
CA LEU A 44 -3.89 13.25 -0.02
C LEU A 44 -4.09 14.04 1.27
N ILE A 45 -3.00 14.57 1.82
CA ILE A 45 -3.02 15.49 2.95
C ILE A 45 -2.76 16.89 2.41
N GLY A 46 -3.63 17.85 2.76
CA GLY A 46 -3.41 19.26 2.47
C GLY A 46 -2.14 19.82 3.12
N VAL A 47 -1.98 21.14 3.08
CA VAL A 47 -0.92 21.81 3.86
C VAL A 47 -1.14 21.53 5.33
N THR A 48 -0.10 21.07 6.03
CA THR A 48 -0.18 20.70 7.43
C THR A 48 0.85 21.47 8.26
N ASP A 49 0.90 21.22 9.57
CA ASP A 49 1.85 21.83 10.48
C ASP A 49 3.30 21.43 10.12
N ARG A 50 4.21 22.40 10.16
CA ARG A 50 5.65 22.22 9.90
C ARG A 50 6.24 21.01 10.64
N ARG A 51 5.80 20.75 11.88
CA ARG A 51 6.26 19.62 12.70
C ARG A 51 6.01 18.26 12.05
N VAL A 52 4.99 18.14 11.20
CA VAL A 52 4.71 16.89 10.48
C VAL A 52 5.82 16.61 9.47
N TYR A 53 6.22 17.59 8.66
CA TYR A 53 7.31 17.44 7.71
C TYR A 53 8.64 17.17 8.41
N GLU A 54 8.87 17.84 9.54
CA GLU A 54 10.07 17.63 10.36
C GLU A 54 10.13 16.20 10.92
N ASN A 55 9.04 15.71 11.52
CA ASN A 55 8.98 14.36 12.07
C ASN A 55 9.03 13.25 11.00
N LEU A 56 8.57 13.54 9.78
CA LEU A 56 8.71 12.64 8.64
C LEU A 56 10.13 12.64 8.05
N GLY A 57 11.03 13.49 8.54
CA GLY A 57 12.41 13.57 8.06
C GLY A 57 12.53 14.19 6.67
N LEU A 58 11.55 14.97 6.23
CA LEU A 58 11.53 15.57 4.89
C LEU A 58 12.49 16.76 4.74
N HIS A 59 13.29 17.08 5.75
CA HIS A 59 14.24 18.21 5.76
C HIS A 59 15.69 17.73 6.02
N ILE A 60 15.90 16.42 6.00
CA ILE A 60 17.19 15.77 6.29
C ILE A 60 17.58 14.80 5.16
N GLY A 61 18.81 14.30 5.20
CA GLY A 61 19.28 13.32 4.22
C GLY A 61 19.35 13.91 2.82
N THR A 62 18.60 13.33 1.87
CA THR A 62 18.53 13.79 0.48
C THR A 62 17.84 15.14 0.35
N HIS A 63 16.99 15.51 1.31
CA HIS A 63 16.24 16.78 1.35
C HIS A 63 16.86 17.75 2.36
N LEU A 64 18.15 17.60 2.69
CA LEU A 64 18.80 18.42 3.70
C LEU A 64 18.82 19.90 3.29
N GLY A 65 18.15 20.73 4.09
CA GLY A 65 18.06 22.17 3.86
C GLY A 65 16.90 22.61 2.98
N GLU A 66 16.08 21.66 2.48
CA GLU A 66 14.83 21.96 1.79
C GLU A 66 13.72 22.31 2.80
N ASP A 67 12.88 23.29 2.46
CA ASP A 67 11.69 23.63 3.24
C ASP A 67 10.43 23.31 2.43
N HIS A 68 9.83 22.17 2.75
CA HIS A 68 8.60 21.69 2.13
C HIS A 68 7.34 22.22 2.84
N THR A 69 7.49 23.13 3.81
CA THR A 69 6.35 23.75 4.48
C THR A 69 5.47 24.44 3.44
N GLY A 70 4.17 24.15 3.45
CA GLY A 70 3.23 24.68 2.45
C GLY A 70 2.97 23.76 1.26
N GLN A 71 3.69 22.64 1.13
CA GLN A 71 3.38 21.60 0.15
C GLN A 71 2.35 20.61 0.68
N SER A 72 1.52 20.06 -0.20
CA SER A 72 0.67 18.91 0.14
C SER A 72 1.48 17.62 0.19
N ILE A 73 1.02 16.65 0.97
CA ILE A 73 1.65 15.35 1.12
C ILE A 73 0.75 14.27 0.50
N GLY A 74 1.30 13.46 -0.39
CA GLY A 74 0.68 12.23 -0.86
C GLY A 74 1.27 11.02 -0.15
N LEU A 75 0.43 10.16 0.43
CA LEU A 75 0.85 8.93 1.07
C LEU A 75 0.31 7.73 0.32
N LEU A 76 1.18 6.79 0.00
CA LEU A 76 0.82 5.49 -0.56
C LEU A 76 1.35 4.37 0.32
N HIS A 77 0.60 3.27 0.39
CA HIS A 77 1.07 2.02 0.96
C HIS A 77 0.76 0.85 0.00
N LEU A 78 1.79 0.08 -0.35
CA LEU A 78 1.70 -1.00 -1.33
C LEU A 78 2.25 -2.31 -0.80
N THR A 79 1.65 -3.42 -1.25
CA THR A 79 2.16 -4.78 -1.13
C THR A 79 2.10 -5.44 -2.52
N PRO A 80 3.16 -6.09 -3.01
CA PRO A 80 4.47 -6.26 -2.38
C PRO A 80 5.26 -4.94 -2.32
N TRP A 81 6.20 -4.83 -1.38
CA TRP A 81 6.86 -3.57 -1.03
C TRP A 81 7.76 -3.04 -2.15
N GLU A 82 8.28 -3.91 -3.01
CA GLU A 82 9.07 -3.53 -4.20
C GLU A 82 8.25 -2.72 -5.21
N ALA A 83 6.92 -2.85 -5.17
CA ALA A 83 6.03 -2.09 -6.04
C ALA A 83 6.05 -0.57 -5.73
N THR A 84 6.57 -0.15 -4.58
CA THR A 84 6.82 1.26 -4.25
C THR A 84 7.71 1.95 -5.27
N VAL A 85 8.69 1.24 -5.84
CA VAL A 85 9.58 1.79 -6.89
C VAL A 85 8.78 2.13 -8.15
N VAL A 86 7.83 1.27 -8.51
CA VAL A 86 6.95 1.50 -9.67
C VAL A 86 5.97 2.64 -9.38
N ALA A 87 5.39 2.69 -8.18
CA ALA A 87 4.51 3.78 -7.77
C ALA A 87 5.20 5.15 -7.82
N ALA A 88 6.45 5.22 -7.35
CA ALA A 88 7.24 6.45 -7.43
C ALA A 88 7.53 6.86 -8.88
N ASP A 89 7.96 5.92 -9.74
CA ASP A 89 8.21 6.21 -11.16
C ASP A 89 6.97 6.73 -11.89
N VAL A 90 5.80 6.11 -11.66
CA VAL A 90 4.52 6.56 -12.23
C VAL A 90 4.16 7.94 -11.69
N ALA A 91 4.22 8.15 -10.37
CA ALA A 91 3.88 9.43 -9.76
C ALA A 91 4.72 10.60 -10.33
N MET A 92 6.04 10.41 -10.43
CA MET A 92 6.97 11.43 -10.94
C MET A 92 6.74 11.75 -12.43
N LYS A 93 6.12 10.84 -13.20
CA LYS A 93 5.78 11.06 -14.61
C LYS A 93 4.37 11.63 -14.81
N SER A 94 3.52 11.57 -13.79
CA SER A 94 2.12 11.99 -13.85
C SER A 94 1.85 13.40 -13.30
N GLY A 95 2.84 14.06 -12.70
CA GLY A 95 2.73 15.42 -12.21
C GLY A 95 4.08 16.00 -11.79
N ASN A 96 4.12 17.30 -11.56
CA ASN A 96 5.26 18.00 -11.00
C ASN A 96 5.30 17.83 -9.47
N VAL A 97 5.62 16.60 -9.05
CA VAL A 97 5.76 16.20 -7.65
C VAL A 97 7.20 15.82 -7.35
N GLU A 98 7.58 15.89 -6.08
CA GLU A 98 8.87 15.44 -5.56
C GLU A 98 8.67 14.18 -4.72
N LEU A 99 9.65 13.28 -4.77
CA LEU A 99 9.68 12.09 -3.94
C LEU A 99 10.30 12.44 -2.60
N GLY A 100 9.49 12.61 -1.55
CA GLY A 100 9.99 12.91 -0.20
C GLY A 100 10.54 11.68 0.52
N PHE A 101 9.94 10.51 0.31
CA PHE A 101 10.42 9.25 0.88
C PHE A 101 9.93 8.04 0.10
N LEU A 102 10.75 6.99 0.02
CA LEU A 102 10.41 5.71 -0.59
C LEU A 102 10.98 4.58 0.24
N ASP A 103 10.11 3.72 0.75
CA ASP A 103 10.48 2.58 1.57
C ASP A 103 10.04 1.25 0.96
N ARG A 104 10.98 0.62 0.27
CA ARG A 104 10.83 -0.73 -0.32
C ARG A 104 10.89 -1.87 0.71
N PHE A 105 10.96 -1.57 2.00
CA PHE A 105 10.95 -2.55 3.10
C PHE A 105 9.66 -2.49 3.93
N SER A 106 8.88 -1.41 3.82
CA SER A 106 7.57 -1.32 4.46
C SER A 106 6.42 -1.06 3.49
N GLY A 107 6.71 -0.65 2.25
CA GLY A 107 5.69 -0.38 1.24
C GLY A 107 5.23 1.07 1.20
N ALA A 108 5.85 1.98 1.95
CA ALA A 108 5.45 3.39 2.03
C ALA A 108 6.09 4.26 0.93
N VAL A 109 5.30 5.18 0.36
CA VAL A 109 5.79 6.27 -0.51
C VAL A 109 5.20 7.60 -0.04
N ILE A 110 6.03 8.63 0.03
CA ILE A 110 5.65 10.00 0.34
C ILE A 110 5.96 10.89 -0.87
N LEU A 111 4.93 11.55 -1.38
CA LEU A 111 5.01 12.54 -2.45
C LEU A 111 4.79 13.95 -1.90
N LEU A 112 5.48 14.93 -2.46
CA LEU A 112 5.38 16.33 -2.09
C LEU A 112 5.10 17.19 -3.32
N GLY A 113 4.36 18.28 -3.15
CA GLY A 113 4.10 19.22 -4.24
C GLY A 113 2.88 20.08 -3.97
N SER A 114 2.38 20.75 -5.02
CA SER A 114 1.10 21.44 -4.92
C SER A 114 -0.04 20.44 -4.76
N ARG A 115 -1.15 20.83 -4.11
CA ARG A 115 -2.31 19.95 -3.91
C ARG A 115 -2.80 19.31 -5.22
N ALA A 116 -2.87 20.09 -6.30
CA ALA A 116 -3.36 19.62 -7.59
C ALA A 116 -2.43 18.58 -8.22
N GLU A 117 -1.11 18.82 -8.16
CA GLU A 117 -0.09 17.91 -8.71
C GLU A 117 -0.05 16.60 -7.91
N VAL A 118 -0.08 16.67 -6.58
CA VAL A 118 -0.10 15.48 -5.71
C VAL A 118 -1.38 14.67 -5.94
N LYS A 119 -2.54 15.33 -6.06
CA LYS A 119 -3.81 14.66 -6.36
C LYS A 119 -3.74 13.93 -7.71
N SER A 120 -3.30 14.62 -8.76
CA SER A 120 -3.14 14.02 -10.10
C SER A 120 -2.21 12.82 -10.07
N ALA A 121 -1.06 12.93 -9.39
CA ALA A 121 -0.11 11.83 -9.26
C ALA A 121 -0.72 10.62 -8.54
N LEU A 122 -1.45 10.83 -7.44
CA LEU A 122 -2.11 9.75 -6.70
C LEU A 122 -3.20 9.06 -7.55
N GLU A 123 -4.03 9.83 -8.26
CA GLU A 123 -5.08 9.29 -9.14
C GLU A 123 -4.47 8.40 -10.25
N HIS A 124 -3.41 8.86 -10.90
CA HIS A 124 -2.73 8.09 -11.93
C HIS A 124 -2.05 6.83 -11.39
N VAL A 125 -1.42 6.90 -10.21
CA VAL A 125 -0.84 5.70 -9.57
C VAL A 125 -1.93 4.68 -9.24
N VAL A 126 -3.03 5.11 -8.60
CA VAL A 126 -4.14 4.21 -8.25
C VAL A 126 -4.73 3.56 -9.50
N GLU A 127 -4.92 4.33 -10.57
CA GLU A 127 -5.46 3.81 -11.83
C GLU A 127 -4.49 2.82 -12.49
N PHE A 128 -3.20 3.19 -12.65
CA PHE A 128 -2.18 2.31 -13.24
C PHE A 128 -2.09 0.96 -12.52
N PHE A 129 -2.08 0.99 -11.18
CA PHE A 129 -2.02 -0.24 -10.39
C PHE A 129 -3.28 -1.09 -10.54
N ARG A 130 -4.45 -0.46 -10.67
CA ARG A 130 -5.73 -1.14 -10.88
C ARG A 130 -5.80 -1.79 -12.27
N THR A 131 -5.49 -1.04 -13.32
CA THR A 131 -5.78 -1.45 -14.71
C THR A 131 -4.63 -2.21 -15.37
N GLU A 132 -3.39 -1.76 -15.19
CA GLU A 132 -2.22 -2.35 -15.86
C GLU A 132 -1.63 -3.51 -15.05
N LEU A 133 -1.54 -3.36 -13.73
CA LEU A 133 -0.90 -4.36 -12.86
C LEU A 133 -1.87 -5.32 -12.16
N GLY A 134 -3.17 -5.02 -12.19
CA GLY A 134 -4.23 -5.85 -11.60
C GLY A 134 -4.17 -5.94 -10.08
N PHE A 135 -3.77 -4.86 -9.40
CA PHE A 135 -3.79 -4.79 -7.94
C PHE A 135 -5.21 -4.57 -7.42
N THR A 136 -5.50 -5.12 -6.24
CA THR A 136 -6.61 -4.61 -5.43
C THR A 136 -6.20 -3.22 -4.94
N VAL A 137 -7.00 -2.19 -5.21
CA VAL A 137 -6.66 -0.82 -4.81
C VAL A 137 -7.77 -0.22 -3.95
N CYS A 138 -7.38 0.59 -2.96
CA CYS A 138 -8.31 1.42 -2.20
C CYS A 138 -8.78 2.63 -3.03
N GLU A 139 -9.78 3.35 -2.50
CA GLU A 139 -10.14 4.67 -3.02
C GLU A 139 -9.12 5.72 -2.56
N LEU A 140 -8.94 6.77 -3.36
CA LEU A 140 -8.18 7.94 -2.94
C LEU A 140 -8.99 8.69 -1.88
N THR A 141 -8.38 8.94 -0.73
CA THR A 141 -8.97 9.75 0.34
C THR A 141 -8.28 11.11 0.45
N GLU A 142 -9.05 12.18 0.60
CA GLU A 142 -8.54 13.54 0.78
C GLU A 142 -9.21 14.20 1.99
N ARG A 143 -8.41 14.87 2.85
CA ARG A 143 -8.89 15.74 3.93
C ARG A 143 -8.03 16.99 4.06
#